data_AF-A0A7C2U304-F1
#
_entry.id   AF-A0A7C2U304-F1
#
_cell.length_a   1.000
_cell.length_b   1.000
_cell.length_c   1.000
_cell.angle_alpha   90.00
_cell.angle_beta   90.00
_cell.angle_gamma   90.00
#
_symmetry.space_group_name_H-M   'P 1'
#
loop_
_entity.id
_entity.type
_entity.pdbx_description
1 polymer ?
#
loop_
_entity_poly.entity_id
_entity_poly.type
_entity_poly.pdbx_seq_one_letter_code
_entity_poly.pdbx_strand_id
1 'polypeptide(L)'
;MIKGVHTMFYSSEPEALRAFIRDKLGFASYIDVGEGWLIFNLPEADMGCHPTEKGEGNPPSGTHYISFYCDNIEKTVAELRGRGVEFTDQISDAGYGLTIHFKMPGDFAVELYQPHYTKKE
;
A
#
# COMPACT_ATOMS: atom_id res chain seq x y z
N MET A 1 16.95 -12.83 -16.42
CA MET A 1 17.33 -12.02 -15.24
C MET A 1 16.14 -11.15 -14.85
N ILE A 2 15.74 -11.15 -13.58
CA ILE A 2 14.60 -10.37 -13.05
C ILE A 2 15.04 -8.90 -12.93
N LYS A 3 14.16 -7.95 -13.32
CA LYS A 3 14.48 -6.50 -13.36
C LYS A 3 13.83 -5.66 -12.24
N GLY A 4 12.81 -6.20 -11.59
CA GLY A 4 12.02 -5.49 -10.58
C GLY A 4 10.72 -6.22 -10.28
N VAL A 5 9.85 -5.58 -9.50
CA VAL A 5 8.50 -6.06 -9.17
C VAL A 5 7.45 -5.18 -9.86
N HIS A 6 6.39 -5.81 -10.38
CA HIS A 6 5.23 -5.14 -10.93
C HIS A 6 4.01 -5.52 -10.09
N THR A 7 3.43 -4.55 -9.39
CA THR A 7 2.28 -4.74 -8.50
C THR A 7 0.99 -4.23 -9.13
N MET A 8 -0.14 -4.87 -8.80
CA MET A 8 -1.45 -4.49 -9.34
C MET A 8 -2.53 -4.59 -8.27
N PHE A 9 -3.41 -3.59 -8.23
CA PHE A 9 -4.71 -3.69 -7.58
C PHE A 9 -5.78 -4.02 -8.62
N TYR A 10 -6.63 -4.99 -8.31
CA TYR A 10 -7.78 -5.35 -9.14
C TYR A 10 -9.03 -4.76 -8.51
N SER A 11 -9.57 -3.69 -9.12
CA SER A 11 -10.64 -2.88 -8.54
C SER A 11 -11.91 -2.93 -9.38
N SER A 12 -13.05 -2.90 -8.70
CA SER A 12 -14.38 -2.64 -9.28
C SER A 12 -14.60 -1.16 -9.64
N GLU A 13 -13.75 -0.26 -9.15
CA GLU A 13 -13.78 1.19 -9.41
C GLU A 13 -12.40 1.71 -9.90
N PRO A 14 -11.89 1.22 -11.05
CA PRO A 14 -10.50 1.43 -11.45
C PRO A 14 -10.15 2.90 -11.71
N GLU A 15 -11.05 3.71 -12.27
CA GLU A 15 -10.81 5.14 -12.53
C GLU A 15 -10.69 5.93 -11.22
N ALA A 16 -11.60 5.68 -10.27
CA ALA A 16 -11.58 6.30 -8.96
C ALA A 16 -10.32 5.89 -8.18
N LEU A 17 -9.95 4.61 -8.25
CA LEU A 17 -8.75 4.09 -7.60
C LEU A 17 -7.47 4.73 -8.16
N ARG A 18 -7.35 4.84 -9.48
CA ARG A 18 -6.19 5.51 -10.11
C ARG A 18 -6.10 6.98 -9.71
N ALA A 19 -7.23 7.70 -9.68
CA ALA A 19 -7.27 9.08 -9.22
C ALA A 19 -6.87 9.19 -7.74
N PHE A 20 -7.32 8.26 -6.90
CA PHE A 20 -6.95 8.21 -5.48
C PHE A 20 -5.43 8.01 -5.30
N ILE A 21 -4.84 7.03 -6.00
CA ILE A 21 -3.40 6.75 -5.93
C ILE A 21 -2.59 7.97 -6.40
N ARG A 22 -3.01 8.63 -7.48
CA ARG A 22 -2.36 9.83 -8.00
C ARG A 22 -2.45 11.01 -7.04
N ASP A 23 -3.66 11.36 -6.61
CA ASP A 23 -3.96 12.65 -5.98
C ASP A 23 -3.91 12.59 -4.45
N LYS A 24 -4.36 11.48 -3.85
CA LYS A 24 -4.43 11.31 -2.40
C LYS A 24 -3.12 10.74 -1.86
N LEU A 25 -2.63 9.65 -2.45
CA LEU A 25 -1.35 9.06 -2.05
C LEU A 25 -0.15 9.87 -2.57
N GLY A 26 -0.36 10.71 -3.58
CA GLY A 26 0.67 11.63 -4.09
C GLY A 26 1.62 11.00 -5.10
N PHE A 27 1.27 9.85 -5.70
CA PHE A 27 2.02 9.26 -6.80
C PHE A 27 1.74 10.00 -8.10
N ALA A 28 2.26 11.23 -8.21
CA ALA A 28 2.03 12.11 -9.35
C ALA A 28 2.78 11.70 -10.63
N SER A 29 3.80 10.84 -10.51
CA SER A 29 4.61 10.35 -11.63
C SER A 29 4.10 8.99 -12.11
N TYR A 30 3.69 8.90 -13.38
CA TYR A 30 3.14 7.68 -13.96
C TYR A 30 3.29 7.67 -15.49
N ILE A 31 3.11 6.50 -16.08
CA ILE A 31 2.99 6.28 -17.52
C ILE A 31 1.52 5.94 -17.82
N ASP A 32 0.88 6.66 -18.72
CA ASP A 32 -0.42 6.28 -19.28
C ASP A 32 -0.19 5.42 -20.52
N VAL A 33 -0.65 4.16 -20.47
CA VAL A 33 -0.51 3.21 -21.60
C VAL A 33 -1.73 3.22 -22.53
N GLY A 34 -2.64 4.17 -22.35
CA GLY A 34 -3.88 4.34 -23.12
C GLY A 34 -5.11 4.18 -22.24
N GLU A 35 -6.20 4.87 -22.61
CA GLU A 35 -7.53 4.75 -21.99
C GLU A 35 -7.54 5.01 -20.46
N GLY A 36 -6.58 5.80 -19.95
CA GLY A 36 -6.46 6.09 -18.53
C GLY A 36 -5.90 4.92 -17.71
N TRP A 37 -5.23 3.97 -18.35
CA TRP A 37 -4.50 2.91 -17.68
C TRP A 37 -3.14 3.42 -17.21
N LEU A 38 -3.04 3.73 -15.92
CA LEU A 38 -1.85 4.33 -15.33
C LEU A 38 -0.93 3.27 -14.72
N ILE A 39 0.37 3.37 -15.02
CA ILE A 39 1.45 2.66 -14.35
C ILE A 39 2.23 3.67 -13.50
N PHE A 40 2.10 3.60 -12.18
CA PHE A 40 2.71 4.55 -11.25
C PHE A 40 4.21 4.28 -11.06
N ASN A 41 5.00 5.35 -11.06
CA ASN A 41 6.43 5.29 -10.77
C ASN A 41 6.60 5.27 -9.25
N LEU A 42 6.68 4.07 -8.67
CA LEU A 42 6.95 3.90 -7.24
C LEU A 42 8.43 4.21 -6.95
N PRO A 43 8.74 4.98 -5.88
CA PRO A 43 10.11 5.38 -5.57
C PRO A 43 10.99 4.18 -5.17
N GLU A 44 10.42 3.26 -4.40
CA GLU A 44 11.07 2.03 -3.95
C GLU A 44 10.00 0.99 -3.56
N ALA A 45 10.40 -0.28 -3.46
CA ALA A 45 9.53 -1.38 -3.06
C ALA A 45 10.32 -2.41 -2.23
N ASP A 46 9.65 -2.98 -1.24
CA ASP A 46 10.13 -4.10 -0.46
C ASP A 46 9.29 -5.34 -0.76
N MET A 47 9.92 -6.52 -0.68
CA MET A 47 9.23 -7.79 -0.87
C MET A 47 9.58 -8.74 0.28
N GLY A 48 8.56 -9.09 1.06
CA GLY A 48 8.64 -10.11 2.10
C GLY A 48 8.01 -11.43 1.67
N CYS A 49 8.32 -12.49 2.42
CA CYS A 49 7.61 -13.76 2.36
C CYS A 49 7.12 -14.08 3.76
N HIS A 50 5.81 -14.07 3.96
CA HIS A 50 5.20 -14.44 5.24
C HIS A 50 4.84 -15.94 5.22
N PRO A 51 5.13 -16.70 6.30
CA PRO A 51 4.67 -18.07 6.39
C PRO A 51 3.14 -18.13 6.45
N THR A 52 2.52 -19.05 5.73
CA THR A 52 1.09 -19.36 5.90
C THR A 52 0.97 -20.48 6.93
N GLU A 53 0.99 -20.16 8.22
CA GLU A 53 0.77 -21.17 9.25
C GLU A 53 -0.65 -21.76 9.14
N LYS A 54 -0.80 -23.05 9.46
CA LYS A 54 -2.12 -23.68 9.55
C LYS A 54 -2.83 -23.14 10.79
N GLY A 55 -3.74 -22.19 10.60
CA GLY A 55 -4.54 -21.61 11.66
C GLY A 55 -5.66 -20.74 11.10
N GLU A 56 -6.73 -20.55 11.86
CA GLU A 56 -7.80 -19.63 11.50
C GLU A 56 -7.26 -18.19 11.44
N GLY A 57 -7.61 -17.47 10.37
CA GLY A 57 -7.21 -16.07 10.18
C GLY A 57 -5.95 -15.84 9.33
N ASN A 58 -5.16 -16.88 9.01
CA ASN A 58 -4.02 -16.71 8.12
C ASN A 58 -4.43 -16.78 6.64
N PRO A 59 -3.86 -15.93 5.77
CA PRO A 59 -4.13 -16.00 4.34
C PRO A 59 -3.60 -17.33 3.77
N PRO A 60 -4.32 -17.95 2.81
CA PRO A 60 -3.84 -19.17 2.16
C PRO A 60 -2.57 -18.92 1.34
N SER A 61 -1.77 -19.97 1.12
CA SER A 61 -0.58 -19.89 0.26
C SER A 61 -0.96 -19.39 -1.14
N GLY A 62 -0.17 -18.46 -1.67
CA GLY A 62 -0.45 -17.75 -2.92
C GLY A 62 -1.24 -16.45 -2.77
N THR A 63 -1.68 -16.09 -1.56
CA THR A 63 -2.30 -14.78 -1.31
C THR A 63 -1.27 -13.67 -1.50
N HIS A 64 -1.66 -12.65 -2.26
CA HIS A 64 -0.89 -11.42 -2.39
C HIS A 64 -1.41 -10.37 -1.40
N TYR A 65 -0.48 -9.63 -0.79
CA TYR A 65 -0.78 -8.52 0.11
C TYR A 65 0.06 -7.32 -0.31
N ILE A 66 -0.59 -6.18 -0.56
CA ILE A 66 0.06 -4.95 -0.99
C ILE A 66 -0.20 -3.90 0.07
N SER A 67 0.88 -3.40 0.67
CA SER A 67 0.87 -2.30 1.63
C SER A 67 1.79 -1.18 1.16
N PHE A 68 1.62 0.00 1.75
CA PHE A 68 2.54 1.11 1.61
C PHE A 68 3.35 1.28 2.90
N TYR A 69 4.55 1.84 2.81
CA TYR A 69 5.36 2.14 3.99
C TYR A 69 5.88 3.56 3.99
N CYS A 70 6.31 4.02 5.17
CA CYS A 70 6.84 5.35 5.39
C CYS A 70 7.85 5.37 6.55
N ASP A 71 8.65 6.44 6.62
CA ASP A 71 9.62 6.63 7.70
C ASP A 71 9.00 7.18 9.00
N ASN A 72 7.85 7.87 8.89
CA ASN A 72 7.15 8.48 10.02
C ASN A 72 5.64 8.36 9.83
N ILE A 73 5.02 7.41 10.54
CA ILE A 73 3.60 7.09 10.38
C ILE A 73 2.69 8.21 10.86
N GLU A 74 3.00 8.87 11.98
CA GLU A 74 2.21 9.99 12.54
C GLU A 74 2.11 11.15 11.53
N LYS A 75 3.26 11.56 10.98
CA LYS A 75 3.34 12.62 9.97
C LYS A 75 2.61 12.23 8.70
N THR A 76 2.84 11.02 8.21
CA THR A 76 2.23 10.53 6.96
C THR A 76 0.70 10.43 7.10
N VAL A 77 0.20 9.92 8.22
CA VAL A 77 -1.24 9.87 8.53
C VAL A 77 -1.85 11.27 8.56
N ALA A 78 -1.19 12.23 9.21
CA ALA A 78 -1.68 13.61 9.24
C ALA A 78 -1.77 14.24 7.83
N GLU A 79 -0.75 14.04 6.99
CA GLU A 79 -0.74 14.52 5.61
C GLU A 79 -1.84 13.87 4.75
N LEU A 80 -1.99 12.54 4.85
CA LEU A 80 -3.02 11.81 4.11
C LEU A 80 -4.44 12.20 4.56
N ARG A 81 -4.67 12.40 5.86
CA ARG A 81 -5.93 12.96 6.38
C ARG A 81 -6.19 14.35 5.83
N GLY A 82 -5.16 15.20 5.75
CA GLY A 82 -5.26 16.52 5.11
C GLY A 82 -5.65 16.47 3.63
N ARG A 83 -5.35 15.37 2.95
CA ARG A 83 -5.79 15.10 1.58
C ARG A 83 -7.15 14.41 1.52
N GLY A 84 -7.79 14.08 2.65
CA GLY A 84 -9.10 13.43 2.71
C GLY A 84 -9.07 11.91 2.63
N VAL A 85 -7.95 11.28 3.02
CA VAL A 85 -7.90 9.82 3.20
C VAL A 85 -8.57 9.43 4.52
N GLU A 86 -9.48 8.46 4.45
CA GLU A 86 -10.15 7.89 5.61
C GLU A 86 -9.39 6.68 6.14
N PHE A 87 -9.06 6.69 7.44
CA PHE A 87 -8.44 5.57 8.14
C PHE A 87 -9.51 4.75 8.86
N THR A 88 -9.36 3.42 8.87
CA THR A 88 -10.35 2.48 9.42
C THR A 88 -10.06 2.07 10.86
N ASP A 89 -8.85 2.32 11.35
CA ASP A 89 -8.39 1.97 12.68
C ASP A 89 -7.39 3.02 13.24
N GLN A 90 -6.76 2.69 14.36
CA GLN A 90 -5.74 3.51 15.03
C GLN A 90 -4.34 2.96 14.73
N ILE A 91 -3.33 3.83 14.82
CA ILE A 91 -1.93 3.39 14.78
C ILE A 91 -1.70 2.37 15.89
N SER A 92 -1.18 1.20 15.53
CA SER A 92 -0.91 0.11 16.46
C SER A 92 0.47 -0.51 16.20
N ASP A 93 1.09 -1.08 17.23
CA ASP A 93 2.36 -1.79 17.07
C ASP A 93 2.09 -3.26 16.73
N ALA A 94 2.49 -3.68 15.53
CA ALA A 94 2.34 -5.04 15.03
C ALA A 94 3.60 -5.91 15.25
N GLY A 95 4.57 -5.43 16.03
CA GLY A 95 5.84 -6.10 16.32
C GLY A 95 6.90 -5.88 15.23
N TYR A 96 6.53 -5.98 13.95
CA TYR A 96 7.43 -5.68 12.82
C TYR A 96 7.48 -4.19 12.46
N GLY A 97 6.54 -3.39 12.97
CA GLY A 97 6.38 -1.98 12.68
C GLY A 97 5.11 -1.40 13.29
N LEU A 98 4.96 -0.08 13.17
CA LEU A 98 3.71 0.61 13.45
C LEU A 98 2.81 0.51 12.22
N THR A 99 1.53 0.17 12.39
CA THR A 99 0.60 -0.05 11.28
C THR A 99 -0.70 0.71 11.49
N ILE A 100 -1.35 1.06 10.38
CA ILE A 100 -2.71 1.62 10.33
C ILE A 100 -3.31 1.30 8.95
N HIS A 101 -4.63 1.15 8.85
CA HIS A 101 -5.33 0.87 7.61
C HIS A 101 -6.15 2.06 7.12
N PHE A 102 -6.21 2.23 5.80
CA PHE A 102 -7.03 3.26 5.15
C PHE A 102 -7.84 2.70 3.98
N LYS A 103 -8.92 3.42 3.64
CA LYS A 103 -9.80 3.04 2.54
C LYS A 103 -9.26 3.50 1.20
N MET A 104 -9.41 2.67 0.18
CA MET A 104 -9.26 3.04 -1.23
C MET A 104 -10.51 2.65 -2.03
N PRO A 105 -10.84 3.36 -3.13
CA PRO A 105 -12.02 3.06 -3.96
C PRO A 105 -12.05 1.61 -4.48
N GLY A 106 -13.23 0.98 -4.50
CA GLY A 106 -13.39 -0.45 -4.73
C GLY A 106 -13.32 -1.30 -3.45
N ASP A 107 -13.72 -0.74 -2.30
CA ASP A 107 -13.83 -1.40 -0.99
C ASP A 107 -12.53 -1.99 -0.43
N PHE A 108 -11.38 -1.40 -0.77
CA PHE A 108 -10.10 -1.83 -0.20
C PHE A 108 -9.88 -1.26 1.19
N ALA A 109 -9.34 -2.08 2.08
CA ALA A 109 -8.61 -1.64 3.27
C ALA A 109 -7.12 -1.94 3.05
N VAL A 110 -6.30 -0.90 2.98
CA VAL A 110 -4.86 -1.01 2.68
C VAL A 110 -4.06 -0.55 3.87
N GLU A 111 -3.03 -1.31 4.22
CA GLU A 111 -2.10 -0.97 5.30
C GLU A 111 -1.10 0.09 4.85
N LEU A 112 -0.91 1.08 5.71
CA LEU A 112 0.27 1.93 5.79
C LEU A 112 1.07 1.50 7.02
N TYR A 113 2.36 1.23 6.86
CA TYR A 113 3.21 0.88 8.00
C TYR A 113 4.54 1.64 8.05
N GLN A 114 5.11 1.74 9.24
CA GLN A 114 6.47 2.21 9.47
C GLN A 114 7.30 1.03 9.98
N PRO A 115 8.28 0.53 9.22
CA PRO A 115 9.08 -0.62 9.64
C PRO A 115 9.92 -0.31 10.88
N HIS A 116 10.07 -1.29 11.77
CA HIS A 116 11.06 -1.25 12.86
C HIS A 116 12.44 -1.76 12.43
N TYR A 117 12.53 -2.34 11.23
CA TYR A 117 13.78 -2.82 10.66
C TYR A 117 14.40 -1.75 9.74
N THR A 118 15.72 -1.70 9.71
CA THR A 118 16.48 -0.85 8.81
C THR A 118 16.91 -1.65 7.58
N LYS A 119 16.75 -1.07 6.38
CA LYS A 119 17.40 -1.62 5.18
C LYS A 119 18.91 -1.56 5.37
N LYS A 120 19.60 -2.65 5.06
CA LYS A 120 21.07 -2.64 4.96
C LYS A 120 21.43 -2.23 3.54
N GLU A 121 22.27 -1.20 3.43
CA GLU A 121 22.91 -0.81 2.16
C GLU A 121 23.89 -1.87 1.66
#